data_AF-A0A7L3PMZ5-F1
#
_entry.id   AF-A0A7L3PMZ5-F1
#
_cell.length_a   1.000
_cell.length_b   1.000
_cell.length_c   1.000
_cell.angle_alpha   90.00
_cell.angle_beta   90.00
_cell.angle_gamma   90.00
#
_symmetry.space_group_name_H-M   'P 1'
#
loop_
_entity.id
_entity.type
_entity.pdbx_description
1 polymer ?
#
loop_
_entity_poly.entity_id
_entity_poly.type
_entity_poly.pdbx_seq_one_letter_code
_entity_poly.pdbx_strand_id
1 'polypeptide(L)'
;HLIRHQMVHTGAHPYECSECGKKFQTSSCLFTHQRTHTGERPFLCTDCGKSFTWKSTFNNHQCIHTGERPFKCGECGKSFSRNSDLTRH
;
A
#
# COMPACT_ATOMS: atom_id res chain seq x y z
N HIS A 1 -21.46 0.76 5.16
CA HIS A 1 -20.18 1.12 5.81
C HIS A 1 -20.08 0.54 7.23
N LEU A 2 -21.14 0.64 8.05
CA LEU A 2 -21.17 0.06 9.41
C LEU A 2 -20.94 -1.45 9.46
N ILE A 3 -21.56 -2.23 8.56
CA ILE A 3 -21.38 -3.69 8.48
C ILE A 3 -19.90 -4.08 8.24
N ARG A 4 -19.21 -3.35 7.34
CA ARG A 4 -17.77 -3.57 7.10
C ARG A 4 -16.93 -3.23 8.32
N HIS A 5 -17.23 -2.13 9.01
CA HIS A 5 -16.54 -1.76 10.24
C HIS A 5 -16.77 -2.80 11.36
N GLN A 6 -17.99 -3.32 11.49
CA GLN A 6 -18.30 -4.38 12.45
C GLN A 6 -17.47 -5.65 12.24
N MET A 7 -17.10 -5.98 10.99
CA MET A 7 -16.20 -7.10 10.71
C MET A 7 -14.81 -6.96 11.33
N VAL A 8 -14.36 -5.74 11.69
CA VAL A 8 -13.10 -5.54 12.43
C VAL A 8 -13.24 -6.08 13.85
N HIS A 9 -14.39 -5.83 14.49
CA HIS A 9 -14.66 -6.24 15.87
C HIS A 9 -14.94 -7.74 15.98
N THR A 10 -15.57 -8.33 14.97
CA THR A 10 -15.91 -9.77 14.97
C THR A 10 -14.78 -10.66 14.42
N GLY A 11 -13.75 -10.09 13.81
CA GLY A 11 -12.69 -10.86 13.14
C GLY A 11 -13.18 -11.61 11.89
N ALA A 12 -14.38 -11.31 11.38
CA ALA A 12 -14.93 -11.98 10.22
C ALA A 12 -14.14 -11.62 8.96
N HIS A 13 -13.59 -12.62 8.27
CA HIS A 13 -12.84 -12.48 7.02
C HIS A 13 -13.46 -13.37 5.95
N PRO A 14 -14.57 -12.92 5.33
CA PRO A 14 -15.38 -13.79 4.47
C PRO A 14 -14.74 -14.06 3.09
N TYR A 15 -13.66 -13.35 2.74
CA TYR A 15 -13.02 -13.49 1.43
C TYR A 15 -11.71 -14.28 1.57
N GLU A 16 -11.63 -15.47 0.98
CA GLU A 16 -10.47 -16.34 1.06
C GLU A 16 -9.74 -16.41 -0.30
N CYS A 17 -8.41 -16.39 -0.25
CA CYS A 17 -7.57 -16.66 -1.42
C CYS A 17 -7.50 -18.16 -1.68
N SER A 18 -7.97 -18.60 -2.84
CA SER A 18 -7.93 -20.00 -3.25
C SER A 18 -6.50 -20.56 -3.43
N GLU A 19 -5.50 -19.70 -3.66
CA GLU A 19 -4.13 -20.14 -3.90
C GLU A 19 -3.32 -20.36 -2.62
N CYS A 20 -3.61 -19.61 -1.54
CA CYS A 20 -2.84 -19.70 -0.29
C CYS A 20 -3.67 -19.75 1.00
N GLY A 21 -5.00 -19.79 0.90
CA GLY A 21 -5.92 -19.86 2.04
C GLY A 21 -5.99 -18.59 2.91
N LYS A 22 -5.29 -17.50 2.53
CA LYS A 22 -5.32 -16.25 3.28
C LYS A 22 -6.70 -15.61 3.22
N LYS A 23 -7.19 -15.14 4.37
CA LYS A 23 -8.51 -14.52 4.50
C LYS A 23 -8.42 -13.01 4.64
N PHE A 24 -9.38 -12.33 4.02
CA PHE A 24 -9.48 -10.88 3.92
C PHE A 24 -10.87 -10.42 4.34
N GLN A 25 -10.92 -9.21 4.91
CA GLN A 25 -12.15 -8.58 5.33
C GLN A 25 -12.97 -8.03 4.15
N THR A 26 -12.33 -7.75 3.01
CA THR A 26 -12.99 -7.19 1.82
C THR A 26 -12.54 -7.89 0.54
N SER A 27 -13.44 -7.93 -0.45
CA SER A 27 -13.13 -8.44 -1.79
C SER A 27 -12.03 -7.63 -2.47
N SER A 28 -12.01 -6.31 -2.28
CA SER A 28 -10.95 -5.44 -2.82
C SER A 28 -9.56 -5.81 -2.27
N CYS A 29 -9.45 -6.10 -0.97
CA CYS A 29 -8.20 -6.58 -0.38
C CYS A 29 -7.77 -7.93 -0.98
N LEU A 30 -8.69 -8.88 -1.11
CA LEU A 30 -8.42 -10.17 -1.75
C LEU A 30 -7.94 -9.98 -3.21
N PHE A 31 -8.64 -9.16 -4.00
CA PHE A 31 -8.26 -8.87 -5.38
C PHE A 31 -6.86 -8.25 -5.48
N THR A 32 -6.55 -7.26 -4.63
CA THR A 32 -5.19 -6.68 -4.61
C THR A 32 -4.14 -7.68 -4.16
N HIS A 33 -4.49 -8.60 -3.25
CA HIS A 33 -3.59 -9.66 -2.81
C HIS A 33 -3.33 -10.67 -3.93
N GLN A 34 -4.32 -11.02 -4.76
CA GLN A 34 -4.10 -11.93 -5.89
C GLN A 34 -2.98 -11.46 -6.83
N ARG A 35 -2.72 -10.14 -6.90
CA ARG A 35 -1.57 -9.61 -7.64
C ARG A 35 -0.21 -10.11 -7.15
N THR A 36 -0.09 -10.53 -5.90
CA THR A 36 1.15 -11.14 -5.38
C THR A 36 1.41 -12.52 -5.95
N HIS A 37 0.36 -13.18 -6.44
CA HIS A 37 0.45 -14.48 -7.09
C HIS A 37 0.67 -14.35 -8.59
N THR A 38 -0.09 -13.48 -9.25
CA THR A 38 0.00 -13.28 -10.71
C THR A 38 1.23 -12.48 -11.13
N GLY A 39 1.84 -11.73 -10.21
CA GLY A 39 2.92 -10.81 -10.52
C GLY A 39 2.45 -9.54 -11.25
N GLU A 40 1.14 -9.25 -11.28
CA GLU A 40 0.61 -8.04 -11.91
C GLU A 40 1.20 -6.79 -11.25
N ARG A 41 1.77 -5.90 -12.07
CA ARG A 41 2.39 -4.64 -11.65
C ARG A 41 1.84 -3.48 -12.48
N PRO A 42 0.59 -3.05 -12.22
CA PRO A 42 -0.11 -2.10 -13.07
C PRO A 42 0.45 -0.67 -13.02
N PHE A 43 1.27 -0.35 -12.02
CA PHE A 43 1.81 1.00 -11.84
C PHE A 43 3.22 1.09 -12.43
N LEU A 44 3.34 1.54 -13.68
CA LEU A 44 4.61 1.73 -14.38
C LEU A 44 5.17 3.14 -14.15
N CYS A 45 6.44 3.23 -13.74
CA CYS A 45 7.20 4.46 -13.77
C CYS A 45 7.78 4.68 -15.17
N THR A 46 7.34 5.74 -15.83
CA THR A 46 7.81 6.12 -17.16
C THR A 46 9.25 6.64 -17.16
N ASP A 47 9.70 7.20 -16.03
CA ASP A 47 11.05 7.79 -15.93
C ASP A 47 12.17 6.73 -15.87
N CYS A 48 11.89 5.54 -15.31
CA CYS A 48 12.90 4.48 -15.15
C CYS A 48 12.43 3.06 -15.53
N GLY A 49 11.22 2.91 -16.06
CA GLY A 49 10.66 1.63 -16.49
C GLY A 49 10.29 0.65 -15.37
N LYS A 50 10.50 1.00 -14.10
CA LYS A 50 10.13 0.15 -12.96
C LYS A 50 8.62 0.10 -12.78
N SER A 51 8.07 -1.11 -12.62
CA SER A 51 6.66 -1.31 -12.35
C SER A 51 6.41 -1.69 -10.88
N PHE A 52 5.22 -1.43 -10.35
CA PHE A 52 4.86 -1.69 -8.96
C PHE A 52 3.46 -2.30 -8.87
N THR A 53 3.25 -3.16 -7.87
CA THR A 53 1.96 -3.80 -7.61
C THR A 53 0.98 -2.88 -6.87
N TRP A 54 1.48 -1.94 -6.06
CA TRP A 54 0.67 -1.09 -5.18
C TRP A 54 0.87 0.40 -5.53
N LYS A 55 -0.22 1.18 -5.52
CA LYS A 55 -0.16 2.62 -5.83
C LYS A 55 0.68 3.39 -4.81
N SER A 56 0.60 3.03 -3.53
CA SER A 56 1.35 3.69 -2.46
C SER A 56 2.86 3.53 -2.64
N THR A 57 3.32 2.35 -3.04
CA THR A 57 4.75 2.10 -3.31
C THR A 57 5.21 2.80 -4.58
N PHE A 58 4.36 2.86 -5.61
CA PHE A 58 4.61 3.65 -6.82
C PHE A 58 4.75 5.16 -6.51
N ASN A 59 3.77 5.75 -5.81
CA ASN A 59 3.81 7.17 -5.44
C ASN A 59 5.06 7.49 -4.61
N ASN A 60 5.41 6.61 -3.67
CA ASN A 60 6.62 6.78 -2.89
C ASN A 60 7.89 6.71 -3.73
N HIS A 61 7.92 5.82 -4.72
CA HIS A 61 9.03 5.73 -5.65
C HIS A 61 9.17 7.00 -6.49
N GLN A 62 8.09 7.65 -6.90
CA GLN A 62 8.15 8.89 -7.67
C GLN A 62 8.89 10.02 -6.94
N CYS A 63 8.85 10.05 -5.60
CA CYS A 63 9.62 11.01 -4.80
C CYS A 63 11.14 10.92 -5.03
N ILE A 64 11.66 9.79 -5.54
CA ILE A 64 13.08 9.64 -5.88
C ILE A 64 13.44 10.47 -7.12
N HIS A 65 12.52 10.61 -8.07
CA HIS A 65 12.74 11.39 -9.30
C HIS A 65 12.45 12.86 -9.08
N THR A 66 11.37 13.19 -8.34
CA THR A 66 10.99 14.59 -8.08
C THR A 66 11.82 15.23 -6.97
N GLY A 67 12.46 14.43 -6.10
CA GLY A 67 13.12 14.91 -4.90
C GLY A 67 12.16 15.39 -3.80
N GLU A 68 10.85 15.23 -3.99
CA GLU A 68 9.84 15.64 -3.01
C GLU A 68 9.98 14.86 -1.70
N ARG A 69 9.81 15.58 -0.58
CA ARG A 69 9.83 15.02 0.78
C ARG A 69 8.57 15.48 1.53
N PRO A 70 7.40 14.86 1.27
CA PRO A 70 6.11 15.38 1.74
C PRO A 70 5.95 15.31 3.26
N PHE A 71 6.69 14.45 3.93
CA PHE A 71 6.52 14.15 5.35
C PHE A 71 7.50 14.97 6.17
N LYS A 72 7.04 16.04 6.81
CA LYS A 72 7.87 16.95 7.59
C LYS A 72 7.69 16.71 9.09
N CYS A 73 8.81 16.63 9.82
CA CYS A 73 8.83 16.66 11.28
C CYS A 73 8.46 18.06 11.76
N GLY A 74 7.43 18.16 12.59
CA GLY A 74 6.98 19.43 13.16
C GLY A 74 7.98 20.05 14.15
N GLU A 75 8.79 19.22 14.82
CA GLU A 75 9.71 19.69 15.87
C GLU A 75 11.03 20.20 15.31
N CYS A 76 11.69 19.42 14.43
CA CYS A 76 13.01 19.77 13.90
C CYS A 76 13.01 20.20 12.42
N GLY A 77 11.85 20.17 11.76
CA GLY A 77 11.70 20.59 10.36
C GLY A 77 12.27 19.64 9.30
N LYS A 78 12.91 18.53 9.71
CA LYS A 78 13.43 17.52 8.78
C LYS A 78 12.29 16.91 7.96
N SER A 79 12.50 16.81 6.66
CA SER A 79 11.52 16.26 5.72
C SER A 79 11.92 14.86 5.26
N PHE A 80 10.98 14.00 4.92
CA PHE A 80 11.17 12.60 4.54
C PHE A 80 10.33 12.26 3.31
N SER A 81 10.81 11.34 2.50
CA SER A 81 10.07 10.83 1.33
C SER A 81 9.03 9.76 1.71
N ARG A 82 9.18 9.10 2.87
CA ARG A 82 8.23 8.10 3.39
C ARG A 82 7.69 8.53 4.75
N ASN A 83 6.40 8.26 4.99
CA ASN A 83 5.79 8.45 6.31
C ASN A 83 6.47 7.59 7.38
N SER A 84 6.81 6.34 7.04
CA SER A 84 7.48 5.42 7.97
C SER A 84 8.84 5.93 8.44
N ASP A 85 9.54 6.69 7.59
CA ASP A 85 10.83 7.29 7.98
C ASP A 85 10.63 8.45 8.93
N LEU A 86 9.57 9.25 8.75
CA LEU A 86 9.18 10.27 9.72
C LEU A 86 8.75 9.65 11.06
N THR A 87 7.97 8.56 11.06
CA THR A 87 7.52 7.90 12.29
C THR A 87 8.67 7.30 13.11
N ARG A 88 9.74 6.85 12.45
CA ARG A 88 10.92 6.29 13.11
C ARG A 88 11.92 7.36 13.57
N HIS A 89 11.91 8.52 12.91
CA HIS A 89 12.80 9.64 13.19
C HIS A 89 12.48 10.29 14.54
#